data_AF-A0A918HWN1-F1
#
_entry.id   AF-A0A918HWN1-F1
#
_cell.length_a   1.000
_cell.length_b   1.000
_cell.length_c   1.000
_cell.angle_alpha   90.00
_cell.angle_beta   90.00
_cell.angle_gamma   90.00
#
_symmetry.space_group_name_H-M   'P 1'
#
loop_
_entity.id
_entity.type
_entity.pdbx_description
1 polymer ?
#
loop_
_entity_poly.entity_id
_entity_poly.type
_entity_poly.pdbx_seq_one_letter_code
_entity_poly.pdbx_strand_id
1 'polypeptide(L)'
;MSIPWTDIGTVSTAGLSAIATWGAWRAAARSAKTANTVARIERQRWHADLTPEFSISIEPGEGDRATLSVRLVGPVPLKRLDEIAIQIISSDDMERTARLPGSPAQEALDAQVWGPYRFSYGPDGADVNGQTVAPFSLRVGVGRPFSIERTRPPRWQEGQDVGRRWRDEWLNRPMRLLITCRHEEFEPWVVPFDVEVPRATRAQWLN
;
A
#
# COMPACT_ATOMS: atom_id res chain seq x y z
N MET A 1 -43.36 -84.28 -11.91
CA MET A 1 -43.72 -83.03 -11.21
C MET A 1 -42.46 -82.19 -11.06
N SER A 2 -42.26 -81.24 -11.97
CA SER A 2 -41.17 -80.26 -11.95
C SER A 2 -41.71 -78.95 -11.39
N ILE A 3 -41.10 -78.44 -10.33
CA ILE A 3 -41.34 -77.09 -9.84
C ILE A 3 -40.42 -76.17 -10.66
N PRO A 4 -40.93 -75.12 -11.34
CA PRO A 4 -40.07 -74.13 -11.96
C PRO A 4 -39.46 -73.27 -10.86
N TRP A 5 -38.14 -73.32 -10.75
CA TRP A 5 -37.35 -72.33 -10.05
C TRP A 5 -37.29 -71.09 -10.94
N THR A 6 -38.23 -70.17 -10.75
CA THR A 6 -38.12 -68.80 -11.25
C THR A 6 -38.31 -67.83 -10.10
N ASP A 7 -37.46 -66.80 -10.10
CA ASP A 7 -37.56 -65.54 -9.35
C ASP A 7 -37.12 -65.52 -7.89
N ILE A 8 -35.80 -65.48 -7.69
CA ILE A 8 -35.21 -64.56 -6.72
C ILE A 8 -33.91 -64.01 -7.33
N GLY A 9 -33.93 -62.79 -7.89
CA GLY A 9 -32.67 -62.25 -8.41
C GLY A 9 -32.63 -60.86 -9.02
N THR A 10 -33.64 -60.00 -8.93
CA THR A 10 -33.54 -58.64 -9.51
C THR A 10 -34.34 -57.61 -8.73
N VAL A 11 -33.92 -57.25 -7.52
CA VAL A 11 -34.35 -55.98 -6.88
C VAL A 11 -33.20 -55.20 -6.22
N SER A 12 -32.00 -55.78 -6.10
CA SER A 12 -30.95 -55.17 -5.25
C SER A 12 -30.00 -54.18 -5.96
N THR A 13 -30.16 -53.90 -7.26
CA THR A 13 -29.19 -53.06 -8.01
C THR A 13 -29.62 -51.58 -8.14
N ALA A 14 -30.91 -51.26 -7.97
CA ALA A 14 -31.42 -49.89 -8.10
C ALA A 14 -31.39 -49.08 -6.79
N GLY A 15 -31.49 -49.74 -5.63
CA GLY A 15 -31.40 -49.08 -4.32
C GLY A 15 -29.98 -48.73 -3.89
N LEU A 16 -29.01 -49.59 -4.22
CA LEU A 16 -27.59 -49.37 -3.92
C LEU A 16 -27.00 -48.21 -4.74
N SER A 17 -27.43 -48.07 -5.99
CA SER A 17 -27.00 -46.95 -6.85
C SER A 17 -27.53 -45.62 -6.33
N ALA A 18 -28.80 -45.50 -5.94
CA ALA A 18 -29.36 -44.25 -5.40
C ALA A 18 -28.65 -43.75 -4.12
N ILE A 19 -28.32 -44.66 -3.19
CA ILE A 19 -27.56 -44.34 -1.97
C ILE A 19 -26.13 -43.94 -2.33
N ALA A 20 -25.50 -44.64 -3.28
CA ALA A 20 -24.17 -44.30 -3.77
C ALA A 20 -24.15 -42.92 -4.46
N THR A 21 -25.16 -42.58 -5.28
CA THR A 21 -25.24 -41.27 -5.95
C THR A 21 -25.45 -40.14 -4.94
N TRP A 22 -26.29 -40.34 -3.92
CA TRP A 22 -26.50 -39.34 -2.88
C TRP A 22 -25.26 -39.14 -2.00
N GLY A 23 -24.58 -40.25 -1.65
CA GLY A 23 -23.29 -40.23 -0.96
C GLY A 23 -22.21 -39.51 -1.77
N ALA A 24 -22.11 -39.80 -3.08
CA ALA A 24 -21.19 -39.16 -4.01
C ALA A 24 -21.48 -37.66 -4.15
N TRP A 25 -22.74 -37.24 -4.26
CA TRP A 25 -23.11 -35.82 -4.32
C TRP A 25 -22.74 -35.07 -3.05
N ARG A 26 -23.02 -35.64 -1.87
CA ARG A 26 -22.66 -35.02 -0.58
C ARG A 26 -21.16 -34.96 -0.38
N ALA A 27 -20.43 -35.99 -0.80
CA ALA A 27 -18.96 -36.01 -0.77
C ALA A 27 -18.37 -35.00 -1.77
N ALA A 28 -18.91 -34.89 -2.98
CA ALA A 28 -18.52 -33.91 -3.98
C ALA A 28 -18.79 -32.48 -3.50
N ALA A 29 -19.96 -32.22 -2.90
CA ALA A 29 -20.29 -30.92 -2.34
C ALA A 29 -19.37 -30.52 -1.18
N ARG A 30 -19.04 -31.46 -0.28
CA ARG A 30 -18.06 -31.25 0.79
C ARG A 30 -16.66 -31.01 0.22
N SER A 31 -16.25 -31.78 -0.78
CA SER A 31 -14.95 -31.64 -1.44
C SER A 31 -14.84 -30.32 -2.18
N ALA A 32 -15.90 -29.86 -2.85
CA ALA A 32 -15.97 -28.55 -3.49
C ALA A 32 -15.86 -27.40 -2.45
N LYS A 33 -16.50 -27.55 -1.29
CA LYS A 33 -16.40 -26.57 -0.19
C LYS A 33 -14.99 -26.51 0.42
N THR A 34 -14.34 -27.66 0.59
CA THR A 34 -12.94 -27.73 1.04
C THR A 34 -11.99 -27.18 -0.02
N ALA A 35 -12.15 -27.55 -1.29
CA ALA A 35 -11.36 -27.05 -2.40
C ALA A 35 -11.46 -25.53 -2.54
N ASN A 36 -12.66 -24.96 -2.40
CA ASN A 36 -12.85 -23.50 -2.39
C ASN A 36 -12.15 -22.83 -1.19
N THR A 37 -12.12 -23.48 -0.03
CA THR A 37 -11.46 -22.95 1.16
C THR A 37 -9.93 -22.98 1.00
N VAL A 38 -9.39 -24.10 0.50
CA VAL A 38 -7.97 -24.26 0.20
C VAL A 38 -7.53 -23.29 -0.90
N ALA A 39 -8.28 -23.20 -2.01
CA ALA A 39 -8.00 -22.26 -3.09
C ALA A 39 -8.02 -20.79 -2.61
N ARG A 40 -8.90 -20.45 -1.66
CA ARG A 40 -8.90 -19.12 -1.04
C ARG A 40 -7.67 -18.89 -0.16
N ILE A 41 -7.27 -19.87 0.66
CA ILE A 41 -6.07 -19.78 1.51
C ILE A 41 -4.82 -19.68 0.64
N GLU A 42 -4.73 -20.47 -0.44
CA GLU A 42 -3.64 -20.38 -1.40
C GLU A 42 -3.60 -19.01 -2.05
N ARG A 43 -4.73 -18.48 -2.53
CA ARG A 43 -4.78 -17.13 -3.10
C ARG A 43 -4.28 -16.06 -2.11
N GLN A 44 -4.65 -16.17 -0.84
CA GLN A 44 -4.18 -15.25 0.21
C GLN A 44 -2.68 -15.40 0.47
N ARG A 45 -2.15 -16.63 0.48
CA ARG A 45 -0.71 -16.88 0.62
C ARG A 45 0.06 -16.30 -0.56
N TRP A 46 -0.40 -16.55 -1.78
CA TRP A 46 0.19 -15.98 -2.99
C TRP A 46 0.14 -14.45 -2.99
N HIS A 47 -0.95 -13.84 -2.51
CA HIS A 47 -1.04 -12.38 -2.37
C HIS A 47 -0.03 -11.82 -1.38
N ALA A 48 0.15 -12.49 -0.23
CA ALA A 48 1.15 -12.13 0.77
C ALA A 48 2.59 -12.32 0.26
N ASP A 49 2.87 -13.43 -0.42
CA ASP A 49 4.20 -13.75 -0.97
C ASP A 49 4.59 -12.82 -2.13
N LEU A 50 3.61 -12.13 -2.73
CA LEU A 50 3.80 -11.13 -3.80
C LEU A 50 3.74 -9.68 -3.30
N THR A 51 3.72 -9.46 -1.98
CA THR A 51 3.70 -8.11 -1.41
C THR A 51 4.87 -7.29 -1.91
N PRO A 52 4.66 -6.13 -2.56
CA PRO A 52 5.73 -5.33 -3.12
C PRO A 52 6.78 -4.88 -2.11
N GLU A 53 8.05 -5.06 -2.46
CA GLU A 53 9.20 -4.61 -1.70
C GLU A 53 9.81 -3.39 -2.37
N PHE A 54 9.90 -2.28 -1.64
CA PHE A 54 10.52 -1.05 -2.12
C PHE A 54 11.80 -0.72 -1.37
N SER A 55 12.78 -0.21 -2.12
CA SER A 55 13.92 0.52 -1.56
C SER A 55 13.67 2.01 -1.81
N ILE A 56 13.56 2.78 -0.74
CA ILE A 56 13.25 4.21 -0.79
C ILE A 56 14.31 4.98 -0.02
N SER A 57 14.89 6.00 -0.66
CA SER A 57 15.91 6.84 -0.05
C SER A 57 15.76 8.29 -0.48
N ILE A 58 16.21 9.21 0.37
CA ILE A 58 16.28 10.63 0.06
C ILE A 58 17.75 11.00 -0.19
N GLU A 59 18.00 11.63 -1.33
CA GLU A 59 19.29 12.19 -1.70
C GLU A 59 19.22 13.72 -1.55
N PRO A 60 20.07 14.33 -0.70
CA PRO A 60 20.03 15.77 -0.48
C PRO A 60 20.45 16.52 -1.76
N GLY A 61 19.68 17.54 -2.13
CA GLY A 61 19.97 18.43 -3.24
C GLY A 61 20.44 19.81 -2.76
N GLU A 62 20.41 20.79 -3.66
CA GLU A 62 20.76 22.17 -3.33
C GLU A 62 19.63 22.88 -2.57
N GLY A 63 20.00 23.61 -1.52
CA GLY A 63 19.09 24.42 -0.72
C GLY A 63 18.02 23.58 -0.01
N ASP A 64 16.75 23.89 -0.27
CA ASP A 64 15.59 23.20 0.32
C ASP A 64 15.09 22.03 -0.55
N ARG A 65 15.80 21.67 -1.62
CA ARG A 65 15.42 20.58 -2.53
C ARG A 65 16.15 19.28 -2.21
N ALA A 66 15.51 18.17 -2.51
CA ALA A 66 16.08 16.84 -2.45
C ALA A 66 15.42 15.94 -3.51
N THR A 67 15.98 14.76 -3.72
CA THR A 67 15.43 13.74 -4.62
C THR A 67 15.03 12.51 -3.83
N LEU A 68 13.78 12.10 -3.97
CA LEU A 68 13.27 10.84 -3.42
C LEU A 68 13.44 9.74 -4.47
N SER A 69 14.33 8.79 -4.22
CA SER A 69 14.56 7.63 -5.07
C SER A 69 13.65 6.49 -4.62
N VAL A 70 12.68 6.10 -5.46
CA VAL A 70 11.77 4.97 -5.19
C VAL A 70 12.08 3.83 -6.14
N ARG A 71 12.47 2.67 -5.63
CA ARG A 71 12.79 1.49 -6.44
C ARG A 71 11.96 0.29 -6.01
N LEU A 72 11.31 -0.38 -6.96
CA LEU A 72 10.67 -1.67 -6.73
C LEU A 72 11.76 -2.75 -6.79
N VAL A 73 12.13 -3.33 -5.66
CA VAL A 73 13.23 -4.31 -5.57
C VAL A 73 12.74 -5.75 -5.62
N GLY A 74 11.49 -5.99 -5.26
CA GLY A 74 10.95 -7.33 -5.21
C GLY A 74 9.46 -7.38 -4.89
N PRO A 75 8.94 -8.59 -4.66
CA PRO A 75 9.61 -9.87 -4.85
C PRO A 75 9.75 -10.19 -6.36
N VAL A 76 10.81 -10.91 -6.77
CA VAL A 76 11.09 -11.20 -8.20
C VAL A 76 9.87 -11.78 -8.96
N PRO A 77 9.05 -12.69 -8.38
CA PRO A 77 7.87 -13.23 -9.05
C PRO A 77 6.79 -12.18 -9.36
N LEU A 78 6.76 -11.02 -8.68
CA LEU A 78 5.82 -9.93 -8.94
C LEU A 78 6.02 -9.32 -10.33
N LYS A 79 7.25 -9.31 -10.85
CA LYS A 79 7.68 -8.75 -12.15
C LYS A 79 7.44 -7.25 -12.35
N ARG A 80 6.23 -6.75 -12.10
CA ARG A 80 5.83 -5.35 -12.29
C ARG A 80 4.66 -4.95 -11.39
N LEU A 81 4.42 -3.66 -11.30
CA LEU A 81 3.20 -3.04 -10.81
C LEU A 81 2.65 -2.14 -11.91
N ASP A 82 1.35 -2.25 -12.17
CA ASP A 82 0.68 -1.52 -13.24
C ASP A 82 0.37 -0.08 -12.82
N GLU A 83 0.12 0.12 -11.52
CA GLU A 83 -0.17 1.43 -10.96
C GLU A 83 0.35 1.53 -9.52
N ILE A 84 1.12 2.59 -9.26
CA ILE A 84 1.69 2.94 -7.98
C ILE A 84 1.28 4.38 -7.70
N ALA A 85 0.55 4.57 -6.61
CA ALA A 85 0.22 5.88 -6.07
C ALA A 85 1.01 6.09 -4.78
N ILE A 86 1.71 7.24 -4.67
CA ILE A 86 2.44 7.63 -3.47
C ILE A 86 1.73 8.82 -2.84
N GLN A 87 1.47 8.70 -1.55
CA GLN A 87 0.94 9.77 -0.73
C GLN A 87 1.87 10.03 0.46
N ILE A 88 2.17 11.29 0.73
CA ILE A 88 2.82 11.72 1.96
C ILE A 88 1.75 11.79 3.05
N ILE A 89 1.95 11.03 4.12
CA ILE A 89 1.10 11.05 5.31
C ILE A 89 1.80 11.83 6.43
N SER A 90 1.04 12.16 7.49
CA SER A 90 1.61 12.90 8.61
C SER A 90 2.81 12.15 9.19
N SER A 91 3.91 12.88 9.38
CA SER A 91 5.14 12.35 9.98
C SER A 91 5.07 12.28 11.51
N ASP A 92 3.94 12.69 12.08
CA ASP A 92 3.54 12.44 13.46
C ASP A 92 2.24 11.64 13.52
N ASP A 93 1.88 11.18 14.72
CA ASP A 93 0.65 10.43 14.96
C ASP A 93 -0.51 11.37 15.38
N MET A 94 -0.42 12.67 15.08
CA MET A 94 -1.41 13.65 15.51
C MET A 94 -2.58 13.75 14.53
N GLU A 95 -3.78 13.51 15.06
CA GLU A 95 -5.02 13.83 14.36
C GLU A 95 -5.33 15.33 14.46
N ARG A 96 -5.45 15.98 13.30
CA ARG A 96 -5.73 17.42 13.20
C ARG A 96 -7.17 17.64 12.79
N THR A 97 -8.02 17.88 13.78
CA THR A 97 -9.44 18.17 13.57
C THR A 97 -9.75 19.62 13.93
N ALA A 98 -10.52 20.33 13.10
CA ALA A 98 -11.03 21.65 13.42
C ALA A 98 -12.09 21.58 14.54
N ARG A 99 -11.68 21.76 15.80
CA ARG A 99 -12.57 21.58 16.98
C ARG A 99 -13.04 22.89 17.62
N LEU A 100 -12.35 24.02 17.38
CA LEU A 100 -12.59 25.27 18.11
C LEU A 100 -12.92 26.44 17.15
N PRO A 101 -13.76 27.40 17.57
CA PRO A 101 -13.93 28.67 16.86
C PRO A 101 -12.58 29.37 16.65
N GLY A 102 -12.29 29.78 15.41
CA GLY A 102 -10.99 30.34 15.02
C GLY A 102 -9.96 29.30 14.57
N SER A 103 -10.28 28.00 14.61
CA SER A 103 -9.43 26.97 13.98
C SER A 103 -9.43 27.14 12.46
N PRO A 104 -8.33 26.77 11.78
CA PRO A 104 -8.35 26.61 10.33
C PRO A 104 -9.47 25.64 9.91
N ALA A 105 -10.04 25.86 8.72
CA ALA A 105 -10.99 24.94 8.12
C ALA A 105 -10.37 23.54 7.95
N GLN A 106 -11.17 22.48 8.05
CA GLN A 106 -10.67 21.11 7.97
C GLN A 106 -9.95 20.84 6.65
N GLU A 107 -10.48 21.37 5.55
CA GLU A 107 -9.89 21.24 4.22
C GLU A 107 -8.49 21.86 4.16
N ALA A 108 -8.26 22.93 4.93
CA ALA A 108 -6.94 23.56 5.01
C ALA A 108 -5.96 22.71 5.83
N LEU A 109 -6.43 22.06 6.90
CA LEU A 109 -5.63 21.13 7.71
C LEU A 109 -5.22 19.89 6.91
N ASP A 110 -6.15 19.34 6.13
CA ASP A 110 -5.95 18.14 5.30
C ASP A 110 -5.04 18.43 4.11
N ALA A 111 -5.12 19.64 3.53
CA ALA A 111 -4.25 20.08 2.44
C ALA A 111 -2.81 20.37 2.89
N GLN A 112 -2.54 20.49 4.19
CA GLN A 112 -1.20 20.77 4.70
C GLN A 112 -0.39 19.46 4.79
N VAL A 113 0.82 19.47 4.22
CA VAL A 113 1.79 18.39 4.44
C VAL A 113 2.46 18.59 5.80
N TRP A 114 2.22 17.65 6.71
CA TRP A 114 2.76 17.63 8.08
C TRP A 114 3.98 16.72 8.13
N GLY A 115 5.14 17.25 7.73
CA GLY A 115 6.36 16.46 7.66
C GLY A 115 7.55 17.28 7.18
N PRO A 116 8.71 16.65 7.02
CA PRO A 116 9.94 17.35 6.64
C PRO A 116 9.98 17.80 5.17
N TYR A 117 9.36 17.03 4.27
CA TYR A 117 9.34 17.27 2.83
C TYR A 117 7.94 17.13 2.22
N ARG A 118 7.75 17.79 1.07
CA ARG A 118 6.63 17.63 0.15
C ARG A 118 7.14 17.40 -1.28
N PHE A 119 6.33 16.83 -2.15
CA PHE A 119 6.64 16.77 -3.57
C PHE A 119 6.71 18.18 -4.17
N SER A 120 7.71 18.41 -5.03
CA SER A 120 7.83 19.65 -5.76
C SER A 120 6.76 19.72 -6.85
N TYR A 121 5.98 20.80 -6.87
CA TYR A 121 5.02 21.05 -7.94
C TYR A 121 5.73 21.14 -9.30
N GLY A 122 5.30 20.36 -10.28
CA GLY A 122 5.92 20.33 -11.61
C GLY A 122 6.04 18.91 -12.22
N PRO A 123 7.27 18.43 -12.52
CA PRO A 123 7.52 17.39 -13.53
C PRO A 123 6.90 16.03 -13.24
N ASP A 124 6.67 15.69 -11.97
CA ASP A 124 6.14 14.40 -11.54
C ASP A 124 4.62 14.37 -11.35
N GLY A 125 3.93 15.43 -11.77
CA GLY A 125 2.47 15.53 -11.63
C GLY A 125 2.04 15.62 -10.17
N ALA A 126 2.87 16.25 -9.32
CA ALA A 126 2.52 16.49 -7.94
C ALA A 126 1.28 17.36 -7.83
N ASP A 127 0.42 17.08 -6.84
CA ASP A 127 -0.74 17.91 -6.57
C ASP A 127 -0.34 19.31 -6.09
N VAL A 128 -1.31 20.22 -6.01
CA VAL A 128 -1.08 21.62 -5.61
C VAL A 128 -0.45 21.76 -4.22
N ASN A 129 -0.67 20.76 -3.36
CA ASN A 129 -0.17 20.74 -1.99
C ASN A 129 1.21 20.06 -1.87
N GLY A 130 1.63 19.29 -2.87
CA GLY A 130 2.81 18.44 -2.84
C GLY A 130 2.65 17.21 -1.95
N GLN A 131 1.42 16.76 -1.71
CA GLN A 131 1.12 15.57 -0.90
C GLN A 131 1.13 14.29 -1.73
N THR A 132 0.75 14.36 -3.00
CA THR A 132 0.62 13.21 -3.90
C THR A 132 1.33 13.46 -5.22
N VAL A 133 1.60 12.39 -5.97
CA VAL A 133 2.12 12.43 -7.36
C VAL A 133 1.18 11.68 -8.30
N ALA A 134 1.31 11.94 -9.61
CA ALA A 134 0.58 11.20 -10.61
C ALA A 134 0.93 9.70 -10.55
N PRO A 135 -0.06 8.79 -10.60
CA PRO A 135 0.18 7.36 -10.59
C PRO A 135 1.13 6.92 -11.72
N PHE A 136 1.96 5.92 -11.44
CA PHE A 136 2.97 5.44 -12.38
C PHE A 136 3.18 3.93 -12.26
N SER A 137 3.81 3.31 -13.25
CA SER A 137 4.15 1.89 -13.23
C SER A 137 5.64 1.68 -12.99
N LEU A 138 6.00 0.56 -12.37
CA LEU A 138 7.39 0.12 -12.24
C LEU A 138 7.52 -1.37 -12.53
N ARG A 139 8.69 -1.75 -13.06
CA ARG A 139 9.14 -3.14 -13.12
C ARG A 139 10.06 -3.42 -11.95
N VAL A 140 10.09 -4.66 -11.47
CA VAL A 140 11.04 -5.10 -10.45
C VAL A 140 12.47 -4.85 -10.96
N GLY A 141 13.31 -4.27 -10.10
CA GLY A 141 14.66 -3.82 -10.41
C GLY A 141 14.75 -2.38 -10.94
N VAL A 142 13.63 -1.73 -11.27
CA VAL A 142 13.59 -0.36 -11.78
C VAL A 142 13.16 0.60 -10.67
N GLY A 143 13.74 1.80 -10.68
CA GLY A 143 13.33 2.89 -9.82
C GLY A 143 13.06 4.18 -10.58
N ARG A 144 12.37 5.09 -9.92
CA ARG A 144 12.04 6.42 -10.41
C ARG A 144 12.40 7.46 -9.36
N PRO A 145 13.13 8.53 -9.73
CA PRO A 145 13.35 9.68 -8.86
C PRO A 145 12.13 10.61 -8.86
N PHE A 146 11.87 11.24 -7.71
CA PHE A 146 10.88 12.30 -7.55
C PHE A 146 11.53 13.54 -6.95
N SER A 147 11.19 14.72 -7.47
CA SER A 147 11.63 15.97 -6.87
C SER A 147 10.83 16.26 -5.60
N ILE A 148 11.52 16.48 -4.48
CA ILE A 148 10.93 16.89 -3.21
C ILE A 148 11.57 18.19 -2.71
N GLU A 149 10.82 18.96 -1.94
CA GLU A 149 11.29 20.18 -1.29
C GLU A 149 10.81 20.25 0.15
N ARG A 150 11.51 21.02 1.00
CA ARG A 150 11.11 21.18 2.40
C ARG A 150 9.69 21.74 2.50
N THR A 151 8.92 21.20 3.43
CA THR A 151 7.60 21.75 3.73
C THR A 151 7.71 23.17 4.27
N ARG A 152 6.66 23.94 4.02
CA ARG A 152 6.52 25.30 4.55
C ARG A 152 5.51 25.29 5.69
N PRO A 153 5.67 26.19 6.68
CA PRO A 153 4.66 26.35 7.71
C PRO A 153 3.31 26.69 7.09
N PRO A 154 2.21 26.23 7.70
CA PRO A 154 0.88 26.57 7.24
C PRO A 154 0.62 28.08 7.37
N ARG A 155 -0.18 28.61 6.45
CA ARG A 155 -0.44 30.07 6.35
C ARG A 155 -1.07 30.71 7.59
N TRP A 156 -1.71 29.92 8.45
CA TRP A 156 -2.35 30.38 9.69
C TRP A 156 -1.40 30.37 10.89
N GLN A 157 -0.16 29.92 10.71
CA GLN A 157 0.87 30.02 11.74
C GLN A 157 1.63 31.32 11.54
N GLU A 158 1.60 32.19 12.56
CA GLU A 158 2.20 33.52 12.51
C GLU A 158 3.44 33.63 13.42
N GLY A 159 4.19 34.72 13.27
CA GLY A 159 5.34 35.07 14.09
C GLY A 159 6.65 35.19 13.31
N GLN A 160 7.58 35.98 13.84
CA GLN A 160 8.84 36.34 13.15
C GLN A 160 9.74 35.14 12.83
N ASP A 161 9.69 34.07 13.62
CA ASP A 161 10.52 32.87 13.46
C ASP A 161 9.76 31.63 12.97
N VAL A 162 8.55 31.79 12.40
CA VAL A 162 7.68 30.66 12.07
C VAL A 162 8.36 29.62 11.17
N GLY A 163 9.08 30.06 10.14
CA GLY A 163 9.78 29.15 9.24
C GLY A 163 10.94 28.39 9.90
N ARG A 164 11.63 29.02 10.86
CA ARG A 164 12.69 28.36 11.62
C ARG A 164 12.11 27.32 12.58
N ARG A 165 11.10 27.70 13.37
CA ARG A 165 10.42 26.79 14.30
C ARG A 165 9.83 25.59 13.58
N TRP A 166 9.19 25.80 12.44
CA TRP A 166 8.66 24.73 11.60
C TRP A 166 9.76 23.77 11.14
N ARG A 167 10.87 24.29 10.62
CA ARG A 167 12.01 23.44 10.22
C ARG A 167 12.60 22.65 11.39
N ASP A 168 12.71 23.28 12.56
CA ASP A 168 13.26 22.66 13.76
C ASP A 168 12.31 21.55 14.30
N GLU A 169 10.99 21.74 14.20
CA GLU A 169 9.97 20.75 14.60
C GLU A 169 10.08 19.45 13.79
N TRP A 170 10.32 19.56 12.48
CA TRP A 170 10.45 18.43 11.57
C TRP A 170 11.89 17.94 11.39
N LEU A 171 12.85 18.55 12.07
CA LEU A 171 14.25 18.16 11.98
C LEU A 171 14.43 16.75 12.55
N ASN A 172 15.11 15.87 11.80
CA ASN A 172 15.33 14.46 12.16
C ASN A 172 14.04 13.61 12.28
N ARG A 173 12.88 14.13 11.89
CA ARG A 173 11.67 13.31 11.74
C ARG A 173 11.74 12.55 10.41
N PRO A 174 11.29 11.27 10.37
CA PRO A 174 11.20 10.54 9.12
C PRO A 174 10.14 11.19 8.22
N MET A 175 10.30 11.02 6.92
CA MET A 175 9.25 11.28 5.95
C MET A 175 8.38 10.03 5.83
N ARG A 176 7.10 10.13 6.17
CA ARG A 176 6.17 8.99 6.09
C ARG A 176 5.41 8.97 4.77
N LEU A 177 5.38 7.80 4.15
CA LEU A 177 4.74 7.54 2.86
C LEU A 177 3.71 6.44 2.99
N LEU A 178 2.63 6.55 2.23
CA LEU A 178 1.68 5.48 1.97
C LEU A 178 1.74 5.16 0.48
N ILE A 179 2.11 3.93 0.15
CA ILE A 179 2.22 3.47 -1.23
C ILE A 179 1.08 2.49 -1.51
N THR A 180 0.19 2.88 -2.42
CA THR A 180 -0.87 2.02 -2.93
C THR A 180 -0.43 1.41 -4.25
N CYS A 181 -0.36 0.09 -4.31
CA CYS A 181 0.12 -0.67 -5.45
C CYS A 181 -1.01 -1.50 -6.05
N ARG A 182 -1.19 -1.43 -7.36
CA ARG A 182 -2.16 -2.25 -8.10
C ARG A 182 -1.44 -3.12 -9.12
N HIS A 183 -1.86 -4.37 -9.18
CA HIS A 183 -1.54 -5.31 -10.26
C HIS A 183 -2.85 -5.86 -10.81
N GLU A 184 -2.97 -6.05 -12.12
CA GLU A 184 -4.22 -6.50 -12.76
C GLU A 184 -4.80 -7.80 -12.18
N GLU A 185 -3.93 -8.70 -11.73
CA GLU A 185 -4.30 -10.04 -11.24
C GLU A 185 -4.55 -10.12 -9.73
N PHE A 186 -4.27 -9.06 -8.97
CA PHE A 186 -4.25 -9.09 -7.51
C PHE A 186 -5.02 -7.92 -6.89
N GLU A 187 -5.53 -8.15 -5.67
CA GLU A 187 -6.05 -7.06 -4.85
C GLU A 187 -4.95 -6.02 -4.55
N PRO A 188 -5.27 -4.72 -4.50
CA PRO A 188 -4.26 -3.69 -4.23
C PRO A 188 -3.55 -3.90 -2.90
N TRP A 189 -2.24 -3.63 -2.86
CA TRP A 189 -1.47 -3.55 -1.63
C TRP A 189 -1.39 -2.11 -1.16
N VAL A 190 -1.44 -1.90 0.15
CA VAL A 190 -1.21 -0.61 0.78
C VAL A 190 -0.05 -0.79 1.74
N VAL A 191 1.08 -0.13 1.45
CA VAL A 191 2.34 -0.33 2.19
C VAL A 191 2.80 1.00 2.77
N PRO A 192 2.81 1.15 4.12
CA PRO A 192 3.39 2.33 4.76
C PRO A 192 4.92 2.23 4.77
N PHE A 193 5.61 3.36 4.58
CA PHE A 193 7.06 3.47 4.63
C PHE A 193 7.49 4.69 5.44
N ASP A 194 8.46 4.46 6.33
CA ASP A 194 9.17 5.53 7.03
C ASP A 194 10.54 5.71 6.34
N VAL A 195 10.74 6.86 5.71
CA VAL A 195 11.97 7.20 5.00
C VAL A 195 12.82 8.09 5.86
N GLU A 196 14.03 7.66 6.16
CA GLU A 196 14.98 8.47 6.92
C GLU A 196 15.37 9.72 6.12
N VAL A 197 15.28 10.88 6.78
CA VAL A 197 15.75 12.14 6.23
C VAL A 197 17.24 12.29 6.52
N PRO A 198 18.11 12.39 5.49
CA PRO A 198 19.52 12.66 5.69
C PRO A 198 19.69 13.92 6.54
N ARG A 199 20.51 13.81 7.59
CA ARG A 199 20.83 14.96 8.42
C ARG A 199 21.46 16.02 7.53
N ALA A 200 20.95 17.24 7.59
CA ALA A 200 21.73 18.37 7.10
C ALA A 200 23.01 18.39 7.92
N THR A 201 24.16 18.13 7.28
CA THR A 201 25.45 18.38 7.89
C THR A 201 25.46 19.87 8.23
N ARG A 202 25.20 20.20 9.50
CA ARG A 202 25.51 21.53 10.02
C ARG A 202 27.01 21.62 9.80
N ALA A 203 27.45 22.36 8.80
CA ALA A 203 28.85 22.71 8.65
C ALA A 203 29.23 23.35 9.98
N GLN A 204 29.95 22.60 10.82
CA GLN A 204 30.66 23.14 11.96
C GLN A 204 31.73 24.04 11.35
N TRP A 205 31.35 25.30 11.11
CA TRP A 205 32.32 26.37 10.98
C TRP A 205 32.97 26.50 12.35
N LEU A 206 34.06 25.75 12.55
CA LEU A 206 35.03 25.99 13.60
C LEU A 206 35.66 27.36 13.28
N ASN A 207 35.25 28.37 14.02
CA ASN A 207 36.07 29.56 14.27
C ASN A 207 36.77 29.37 15.63
#